data_AF-A0A1Y1QCB1-F1
#
_entry.id   AF-A0A1Y1QCB1-F1
#
_cell.length_a   1.000
_cell.length_b   1.000
_cell.length_c   1.000
_cell.angle_alpha   90.00
_cell.angle_beta   90.00
_cell.angle_gamma   90.00
#
_symmetry.space_group_name_H-M   'P 1'
#
loop_
_entity.id
_entity.type
_entity.pdbx_description
1 polymer ?
#
loop_
_entity_poly.entity_id
_entity_poly.type
_entity_poly.pdbx_seq_one_letter_code
_entity_poly.pdbx_strand_id
1 'polypeptide(L)'
;MSWLQQLYDTYEECSKVPEFVSGDNPLLPICHTTQNAHIEVILDGEGHFLRAKVLSKGELLTVVPCTEGSAGRSGSKPVNHPLCDKLQYVAGDYVALGGDVTVGFSKNPQEPYQNYLSQLGAWVNSSASHPKAKAIYDYVSKGTLIADLVKAQCLFLDDKQQLLKKWDKDEDAPAIFKILPAGQTTEAAFIRWRVETAGELVTATWEDHNLMSAWIRFYNQRESTKGLCMVTGETVALATQHPSGIRHGADKAKLISSNDSSGYTFRGRFTDSEGSQAC
;
A
#
# COMPACT_ATOMS: atom_id res chain seq x y z
N MET A 1 -4.64 32.61 4.97
CA MET A 1 -4.52 31.21 5.45
C MET A 1 -3.06 30.90 5.74
N SER A 2 -2.45 31.44 6.81
CA SER A 2 -1.00 31.22 7.05
C SER A 2 -0.68 29.80 7.54
N TRP A 3 -1.61 29.14 8.21
CA TRP A 3 -1.36 27.86 8.86
C TRP A 3 -1.08 26.72 7.86
N LEU A 4 -1.73 26.70 6.69
CA LEU A 4 -1.46 25.69 5.65
C LEU A 4 -0.04 25.82 5.09
N GLN A 5 0.37 27.06 4.78
CA GLN A 5 1.74 27.33 4.35
C GLN A 5 2.74 26.93 5.44
N GLN A 6 2.47 27.29 6.70
CA GLN A 6 3.35 26.91 7.81
C GLN A 6 3.44 25.40 8.00
N LEU A 7 2.36 24.64 7.83
CA LEU A 7 2.40 23.17 7.87
C LEU A 7 3.22 22.60 6.71
N TYR A 8 3.06 23.15 5.51
CA TYR A 8 3.85 22.77 4.34
C TYR A 8 5.33 23.04 4.57
N ASP A 9 5.70 24.26 4.97
CA ASP A 9 7.10 24.63 5.25
C ASP A 9 7.69 23.75 6.37
N THR A 10 6.90 23.43 7.39
CA THR A 10 7.31 22.52 8.48
C THR A 10 7.58 21.12 7.95
N TYR A 11 6.71 20.60 7.07
CA TYR A 11 6.92 19.30 6.44
C TYR A 11 8.21 19.30 5.61
N GLU A 12 8.43 20.32 4.79
CA GLU A 12 9.62 20.46 3.95
C GLU A 12 10.92 20.53 4.77
N GLU A 13 10.91 21.22 5.92
CA GLU A 13 12.09 21.25 6.79
C GLU A 13 12.30 19.93 7.53
N CYS A 14 11.24 19.31 8.05
CA CYS A 14 11.36 18.03 8.74
C CYS A 14 11.74 16.88 7.79
N SER A 15 11.32 16.90 6.53
CA SER A 15 11.68 15.88 5.53
C SER A 15 13.18 15.84 5.21
N LYS A 16 13.92 16.89 5.56
CA LYS A 16 15.38 16.98 5.43
C LYS A 16 16.13 16.42 6.65
N VAL A 17 15.43 16.11 7.74
CA VAL A 17 16.03 15.65 9.00
C VAL A 17 16.02 14.11 9.05
N PRO A 18 17.17 13.44 9.23
CA PRO A 18 17.26 11.97 9.18
C PRO A 18 16.32 11.22 10.13
N GLU A 19 16.07 11.78 11.32
CA GLU A 19 15.15 11.21 12.32
C GLU A 19 13.73 11.03 11.76
N PHE A 20 13.28 11.98 10.95
CA PHE A 20 11.96 11.91 10.30
C PHE A 20 12.00 11.19 8.95
N VAL A 21 13.15 10.75 8.46
CA VAL A 21 13.26 10.01 7.20
C VAL A 21 13.38 8.51 7.44
N SER A 22 14.09 8.11 8.51
CA SER A 22 14.43 6.72 8.79
C SER A 22 14.25 6.30 10.25
N GLY A 23 13.65 7.15 11.09
CA GLY A 23 13.32 6.82 12.48
C GLY A 23 12.06 5.95 12.63
N ASP A 24 11.65 5.70 13.88
CA ASP A 24 10.51 4.84 14.23
C ASP A 24 9.15 5.38 13.73
N ASN A 25 9.09 6.67 13.37
CA ASN A 25 7.90 7.31 12.83
C ASN A 25 8.29 8.23 11.65
N PRO A 26 8.62 7.65 10.48
CA PRO A 26 9.09 8.42 9.35
C PRO A 26 7.95 9.28 8.78
N LEU A 27 8.29 10.49 8.36
CA LEU A 27 7.46 11.30 7.49
C LEU A 27 7.22 10.54 6.19
N LEU A 28 5.95 10.34 5.90
CA LEU A 28 5.54 9.65 4.70
C LEU A 28 5.76 10.57 3.50
N PRO A 29 6.44 10.08 2.45
CA PRO A 29 6.43 10.78 1.17
C PRO A 29 5.00 10.90 0.64
N ILE A 30 4.77 11.86 -0.25
CA ILE A 30 3.49 11.93 -0.97
C ILE A 30 3.20 10.60 -1.68
N CYS A 31 1.91 10.27 -1.84
CA CYS A 31 1.46 9.03 -2.45
C CYS A 31 1.95 7.76 -1.70
N HIS A 32 2.18 7.85 -0.39
CA HIS A 32 2.49 6.72 0.47
C HIS A 32 1.60 6.71 1.72
N THR A 33 1.40 5.51 2.28
CA THR A 33 0.71 5.28 3.54
C THR A 33 1.46 4.21 4.34
N THR A 34 1.06 3.97 5.58
CA THR A 34 1.59 2.87 6.39
C THR A 34 0.59 1.72 6.46
N GLN A 35 1.09 0.49 6.34
CA GLN A 35 0.32 -0.73 6.55
C GLN A 35 1.12 -1.69 7.44
N ASN A 36 0.41 -2.55 8.18
CA ASN A 36 1.04 -3.64 8.91
C ASN A 36 1.20 -4.84 7.97
N ALA A 37 2.42 -5.03 7.47
CA ALA A 37 2.79 -6.24 6.73
C ALA A 37 2.97 -7.41 7.70
N HIS A 38 2.59 -8.60 7.27
CA HIS A 38 2.62 -9.82 8.08
C HIS A 38 3.65 -10.83 7.56
N ILE A 39 3.87 -10.83 6.24
CA ILE A 39 4.80 -11.73 5.58
C ILE A 39 5.72 -10.91 4.68
N GLU A 40 7.02 -11.13 4.80
CA GLU A 40 8.04 -10.58 3.91
C GLU A 40 8.46 -11.65 2.92
N VAL A 41 8.33 -11.34 1.63
CA VAL A 41 8.79 -12.17 0.52
C VAL A 41 10.07 -11.57 -0.05
N ILE A 42 11.11 -12.40 -0.15
CA ILE A 42 12.42 -12.02 -0.64
C ILE A 42 12.60 -12.61 -2.04
N LEU A 43 12.85 -11.72 -3.00
CA LEU A 43 13.11 -12.03 -4.40
C LEU A 43 14.55 -11.67 -4.76
N ASP A 44 15.07 -12.26 -5.83
CA ASP A 44 16.26 -11.73 -6.50
C ASP A 44 15.91 -10.59 -7.47
N GLY A 45 16.92 -9.97 -8.07
CA GLY A 45 16.75 -8.90 -9.07
C GLY A 45 16.04 -9.32 -10.36
N GLU A 46 15.85 -10.62 -10.60
CA GLU A 46 15.15 -11.18 -11.77
C GLU A 46 13.71 -11.63 -11.45
N GLY A 47 13.27 -11.46 -10.19
CA GLY A 47 11.94 -11.88 -9.75
C GLY A 47 11.82 -13.39 -9.49
N HIS A 48 12.92 -14.07 -9.16
CA HIS A 48 12.86 -15.42 -8.61
C HIS A 48 12.65 -15.38 -7.10
N PHE A 49 11.79 -16.28 -6.61
CA PHE A 49 11.58 -16.46 -5.19
C PHE A 49 12.85 -17.03 -4.53
N LEU A 50 13.35 -16.34 -3.50
CA LEU A 50 14.46 -16.83 -2.69
C LEU A 50 13.97 -17.47 -1.40
N ARG A 51 13.16 -16.72 -0.64
CA ARG A 51 12.63 -17.14 0.67
C ARG A 51 11.48 -16.22 1.12
N ALA A 52 10.78 -16.63 2.16
CA ALA A 52 9.81 -15.80 2.85
C ALA A 52 9.92 -15.98 4.37
N LYS A 53 9.47 -14.98 5.13
CA LYS A 53 9.35 -15.07 6.58
C LYS A 53 8.07 -14.39 7.08
N VAL A 54 7.51 -14.94 8.15
CA VAL A 54 6.49 -14.25 8.94
C VAL A 54 7.18 -13.22 9.83
N LEU A 55 6.66 -12.00 9.86
CA LEU A 55 7.25 -10.88 10.60
C LEU A 55 6.92 -10.93 12.09
N SER A 56 7.78 -10.33 12.92
CA SER A 56 7.49 -10.14 14.34
C SER A 56 6.70 -8.84 14.57
N LYS A 57 6.08 -8.68 15.76
CA LYS A 57 5.25 -7.51 16.09
C LYS A 57 5.98 -6.16 15.94
N GLY A 58 7.30 -6.13 16.13
CA GLY A 58 8.11 -4.91 15.99
C GLY A 58 8.46 -4.56 14.54
N GLU A 59 8.22 -5.46 13.58
CA GLU A 59 8.60 -5.28 12.17
C GLU A 59 7.41 -5.00 11.26
N LEU A 60 6.17 -4.98 11.76
CA LEU A 60 4.98 -4.97 10.89
C LEU A 60 4.81 -3.66 10.12
N LEU A 61 5.09 -2.52 10.77
CA LEU A 61 4.88 -1.20 10.19
C LEU A 61 5.72 -1.05 8.92
N THR A 62 5.05 -0.87 7.79
CA THR A 62 5.66 -0.82 6.47
C THR A 62 5.12 0.38 5.71
N VAL A 63 6.02 1.22 5.19
CA VAL A 63 5.65 2.29 4.26
C VAL A 63 5.34 1.66 2.91
N VAL A 64 4.14 1.92 2.39
CA VAL A 64 3.66 1.35 1.13
C VAL A 64 3.23 2.46 0.18
N PRO A 65 3.52 2.33 -1.13
CA PRO A 65 2.94 3.25 -2.11
C PRO A 65 1.42 3.13 -2.08
N CYS A 66 0.74 4.24 -2.38
CA CYS A 66 -0.72 4.28 -2.50
C CYS A 66 -1.16 5.27 -3.58
N THR A 67 -2.30 4.97 -4.19
CA THR A 67 -3.17 5.97 -4.83
C THR A 67 -4.13 6.55 -3.79
N GLU A 68 -4.74 7.70 -4.08
CA GLU A 68 -5.81 8.27 -3.24
C GLU A 68 -6.91 7.26 -2.93
N GLY A 69 -7.42 6.55 -3.94
CA GLY A 69 -8.45 5.53 -3.76
C GLY A 69 -8.00 4.34 -2.91
N SER A 70 -6.72 3.95 -3.00
CA SER A 70 -6.16 2.88 -2.15
C SER A 70 -5.82 3.35 -0.73
N ALA A 71 -5.57 4.64 -0.50
CA ALA A 71 -5.40 5.19 0.84
C ALA A 71 -6.76 5.32 1.56
N GLY A 72 -7.80 5.72 0.83
CA GLY A 72 -9.18 5.86 1.30
C GLY A 72 -10.04 4.60 1.15
N ARG A 73 -9.45 3.40 1.16
CA ARG A 73 -10.14 2.11 0.93
C ARG A 73 -11.44 2.03 1.74
N SER A 74 -12.55 2.12 1.02
CA SER A 74 -13.90 1.97 1.56
C SER A 74 -14.81 1.36 0.49
N GLY A 75 -15.97 0.86 0.91
CA GLY A 75 -16.93 0.22 -0.01
C GLY A 75 -16.70 -1.27 -0.22
N SER A 76 -17.46 -1.83 -1.16
CA SER A 76 -17.53 -3.29 -1.41
C SER A 76 -16.40 -3.81 -2.29
N LYS A 77 -15.77 -2.95 -3.10
CA LYS A 77 -14.63 -3.26 -3.97
C LYS A 77 -13.44 -2.34 -3.63
N PRO A 78 -12.71 -2.63 -2.53
CA PRO A 78 -11.56 -1.81 -2.15
C PRO A 78 -10.50 -1.78 -3.27
N VAL A 79 -9.83 -0.64 -3.44
CA VAL A 79 -8.80 -0.45 -4.47
C VAL A 79 -7.46 -1.01 -3.98
N ASN A 80 -6.77 -1.78 -4.81
CA ASN A 80 -5.48 -2.39 -4.49
C ASN A 80 -4.38 -1.32 -4.30
N HIS A 81 -3.37 -1.65 -3.50
CA HIS A 81 -2.17 -0.85 -3.34
C HIS A 81 -1.23 -1.25 -4.48
N PRO A 82 -0.34 -0.35 -4.92
CA PRO A 82 0.43 -0.54 -6.13
C PRO A 82 1.52 -1.60 -6.03
N LEU A 83 1.96 -1.95 -4.81
CA LEU A 83 3.10 -2.84 -4.60
C LEU A 83 2.88 -3.86 -3.48
N CYS A 84 2.58 -3.40 -2.27
CA CYS A 84 2.38 -4.26 -1.10
C CYS A 84 0.89 -4.35 -0.79
N ASP A 85 0.31 -5.54 -0.70
CA ASP A 85 -1.12 -5.70 -0.43
C ASP A 85 -1.48 -7.08 0.15
N LYS A 86 -2.78 -7.29 0.42
CA LYS A 86 -3.35 -8.56 0.86
C LYS A 86 -3.30 -9.63 -0.22
N LEU A 87 -3.31 -10.89 0.22
CA LEU A 87 -3.23 -12.08 -0.64
C LEU A 87 -4.18 -12.04 -1.85
N GLN A 88 -5.44 -11.63 -1.67
CA GLN A 88 -6.40 -11.57 -2.78
C GLN A 88 -5.94 -10.73 -3.99
N TYR A 89 -5.05 -9.75 -3.78
CA TYR A 89 -4.53 -8.88 -4.83
C TYR A 89 -3.19 -9.36 -5.39
N VAL A 90 -2.32 -9.92 -4.54
CA VAL A 90 -0.94 -10.23 -4.93
C VAL A 90 -0.70 -11.70 -5.28
N ALA A 91 -1.64 -12.59 -4.97
CA ALA A 91 -1.53 -14.02 -5.26
C ALA A 91 -2.48 -14.45 -6.39
N GLY A 92 -1.93 -14.87 -7.53
CA GLY A 92 -2.72 -15.40 -8.64
C GLY A 92 -3.34 -16.78 -8.36
N ASP A 93 -2.75 -17.54 -7.45
CA ASP A 93 -3.23 -18.84 -6.96
C ASP A 93 -4.22 -18.75 -5.78
N TYR A 94 -4.61 -17.54 -5.36
CA TYR A 94 -5.47 -17.31 -4.20
C TYR A 94 -6.80 -18.05 -4.23
N VAL A 95 -7.57 -17.87 -5.30
CA VAL A 95 -8.88 -18.51 -5.44
C VAL A 95 -8.74 -20.03 -5.65
N ALA A 96 -7.70 -20.46 -6.37
CA ALA A 96 -7.44 -21.87 -6.63
C ALA A 96 -7.14 -22.65 -5.34
N LEU A 97 -6.51 -21.99 -4.36
CA LEU A 97 -6.19 -22.54 -3.05
C LEU A 97 -7.24 -22.16 -1.99
N GLY A 98 -8.48 -21.85 -2.40
CA GLY A 98 -9.62 -21.71 -1.48
C GLY A 98 -9.66 -20.40 -0.67
N GLY A 99 -8.95 -19.35 -1.10
CA GLY A 99 -9.04 -18.02 -0.50
C GLY A 99 -10.36 -17.32 -0.84
N ASP A 100 -11.01 -16.71 0.16
CA ASP A 100 -12.22 -15.92 -0.05
C ASP A 100 -11.85 -14.49 -0.46
N VAL A 101 -12.41 -14.02 -1.57
CA VAL A 101 -12.28 -12.62 -1.98
C VAL A 101 -13.28 -11.74 -1.25
N THR A 102 -12.98 -10.45 -1.17
CA THR A 102 -13.92 -9.45 -0.64
C THR A 102 -15.25 -9.53 -1.39
N VAL A 103 -16.38 -9.41 -0.68
CA VAL A 103 -17.74 -9.66 -1.18
C VAL A 103 -18.07 -8.93 -2.49
N GLY A 104 -17.56 -7.71 -2.71
CA GLY A 104 -17.79 -6.99 -3.96
C GLY A 104 -17.19 -7.68 -5.20
N PHE A 105 -16.21 -8.57 -5.02
CA PHE A 105 -15.57 -9.35 -6.08
C PHE A 105 -16.12 -10.76 -6.22
N SER A 106 -17.13 -11.17 -5.45
CA SER A 106 -17.66 -12.55 -5.52
C SER A 106 -18.18 -12.95 -6.91
N LYS A 107 -18.61 -11.98 -7.74
CA LYS A 107 -19.02 -12.23 -9.13
C LYS A 107 -17.83 -12.49 -10.08
N ASN A 108 -16.66 -11.96 -9.77
CA ASN A 108 -15.42 -12.19 -10.52
C ASN A 108 -14.23 -12.25 -9.54
N PRO A 109 -13.98 -13.41 -8.91
CA PRO A 109 -12.95 -13.54 -7.89
C PRO A 109 -11.51 -13.27 -8.37
N GLN A 110 -11.27 -13.27 -9.69
CA GLN A 110 -9.96 -12.95 -10.27
C GLN A 110 -9.74 -11.44 -10.49
N GLU A 111 -10.81 -10.64 -10.40
CA GLU A 111 -10.76 -9.18 -10.60
C GLU A 111 -9.73 -8.47 -9.70
N PRO A 112 -9.59 -8.79 -8.39
CA PRO A 112 -8.61 -8.13 -7.53
C PRO A 112 -7.17 -8.30 -8.03
N TYR A 113 -6.79 -9.53 -8.35
CA TYR A 113 -5.45 -9.87 -8.86
C TYR A 113 -5.20 -9.25 -10.24
N GLN A 114 -6.19 -9.27 -11.12
CA GLN A 114 -6.09 -8.65 -12.44
C GLN A 114 -5.92 -7.12 -12.35
N ASN A 115 -6.65 -6.45 -11.46
CA ASN A 115 -6.51 -5.02 -11.21
C ASN A 115 -5.11 -4.69 -10.69
N TYR A 116 -4.60 -5.49 -9.74
CA TYR A 116 -3.24 -5.35 -9.21
C TYR A 116 -2.18 -5.49 -10.30
N LEU A 117 -2.23 -6.56 -11.10
CA LEU A 117 -1.29 -6.78 -12.20
C LEU A 117 -1.35 -5.68 -13.26
N SER A 118 -2.56 -5.22 -13.60
CA SER A 118 -2.76 -4.12 -14.56
C SER A 118 -2.11 -2.83 -14.05
N GLN A 119 -2.32 -2.49 -12.78
CA GLN A 119 -1.75 -1.28 -12.19
C GLN A 119 -0.22 -1.36 -12.08
N LEU A 120 0.31 -2.46 -11.53
CA LEU A 120 1.75 -2.65 -11.39
C LEU A 120 2.43 -2.73 -12.76
N GLY A 121 1.81 -3.42 -13.72
CA GLY A 121 2.28 -3.48 -15.10
C GLY A 121 2.30 -2.11 -15.78
N ALA A 122 1.29 -1.26 -15.55
CA ALA A 122 1.30 0.11 -16.07
C ALA A 122 2.47 0.93 -15.51
N TRP A 123 2.79 0.76 -14.22
CA TRP A 123 3.95 1.42 -13.62
C TRP A 123 5.28 0.90 -14.19
N VAL A 124 5.45 -0.42 -14.23
CA VAL A 124 6.69 -1.05 -14.72
C VAL A 124 6.96 -0.76 -16.19
N ASN A 125 5.92 -0.57 -17.01
CA ASN A 125 6.04 -0.21 -18.43
C ASN A 125 6.10 1.30 -18.70
N SER A 126 6.09 2.14 -17.66
CA SER A 126 6.20 3.59 -17.78
C SER A 126 7.64 4.09 -17.82
N SER A 127 7.83 5.37 -18.12
CA SER A 127 9.13 6.05 -17.99
C SER A 127 9.62 6.18 -16.55
N ALA A 128 8.73 5.97 -15.57
CA ALA A 128 9.02 6.02 -14.13
C ALA A 128 9.16 4.63 -13.50
N SER A 129 9.53 3.62 -14.31
CA SER A 129 9.79 2.24 -13.85
C SER A 129 10.97 2.16 -12.87
N HIS A 130 11.03 1.05 -12.12
CA HIS A 130 12.09 0.76 -11.17
C HIS A 130 12.46 -0.74 -11.19
N PRO A 131 13.75 -1.11 -11.10
CA PRO A 131 14.18 -2.53 -11.15
C PRO A 131 13.45 -3.43 -10.13
N LYS A 132 13.28 -2.96 -8.89
CA LYS A 132 12.54 -3.73 -7.86
C LYS A 132 11.06 -3.93 -8.20
N ALA A 133 10.40 -2.89 -8.72
CA ALA A 133 9.00 -3.00 -9.14
C ALA A 133 8.86 -4.00 -10.30
N LYS A 134 9.83 -4.03 -11.21
CA LYS A 134 9.90 -5.00 -12.31
C LYS A 134 10.09 -6.43 -11.80
N ALA A 135 11.06 -6.68 -10.91
CA ALA A 135 11.27 -7.99 -10.31
C ALA A 135 10.00 -8.51 -9.59
N ILE A 136 9.30 -7.63 -8.87
CA ILE A 136 8.04 -7.96 -8.20
C ILE A 136 6.94 -8.25 -9.23
N TYR A 137 6.83 -7.47 -10.29
CA TYR A 137 5.86 -7.71 -11.37
C TYR A 137 6.11 -9.06 -12.07
N ASP A 138 7.37 -9.35 -12.40
CA ASP A 138 7.77 -10.59 -13.07
C ASP A 138 7.49 -11.81 -12.18
N TYR A 139 7.71 -11.69 -10.86
CA TYR A 139 7.35 -12.73 -9.90
C TYR A 139 5.84 -12.90 -9.76
N VAL A 140 5.10 -11.81 -9.46
CA VAL A 140 3.67 -11.88 -9.19
C VAL A 140 2.91 -12.39 -10.43
N SER A 141 3.34 -12.02 -11.63
CA SER A 141 2.77 -12.50 -12.89
C SER A 141 2.82 -14.02 -13.07
N LYS A 142 3.72 -14.73 -12.37
CA LYS A 142 3.77 -16.20 -12.36
C LYS A 142 2.57 -16.81 -11.62
N GLY A 143 1.97 -16.07 -10.69
CA GLY A 143 0.78 -16.49 -9.96
C GLY A 143 0.99 -17.65 -8.98
N THR A 144 2.20 -17.82 -8.41
CA THR A 144 2.57 -18.95 -7.53
C THR A 144 2.80 -18.59 -6.07
N LEU A 145 2.38 -17.39 -5.64
CA LEU A 145 2.77 -16.83 -4.36
C LEU A 145 2.37 -17.70 -3.17
N ILE A 146 1.14 -18.20 -3.11
CA ILE A 146 0.71 -19.00 -1.96
C ILE A 146 1.43 -20.34 -1.94
N ALA A 147 1.59 -20.98 -3.10
CA ALA A 147 2.36 -22.22 -3.19
C ALA A 147 3.78 -22.05 -2.63
N ASP A 148 4.45 -20.94 -2.94
CA ASP A 148 5.80 -20.66 -2.45
C ASP A 148 5.80 -20.28 -0.94
N LEU A 149 4.77 -19.58 -0.46
CA LEU A 149 4.59 -19.30 0.97
C LEU A 149 4.30 -20.55 1.81
N VAL A 150 3.60 -21.54 1.24
CA VAL A 150 3.37 -22.85 1.87
C VAL A 150 4.67 -23.64 1.96
N LYS A 151 5.46 -23.68 0.87
CA LYS A 151 6.80 -24.31 0.89
C LYS A 151 7.73 -23.66 1.91
N ALA A 152 7.65 -22.34 2.06
CA ALA A 152 8.41 -21.58 3.05
C ALA A 152 7.80 -21.63 4.48
N GLN A 153 6.77 -22.44 4.70
CA GLN A 153 6.10 -22.61 6.00
C GLN A 153 5.56 -21.29 6.61
N CYS A 154 5.26 -20.30 5.75
CA CYS A 154 4.65 -19.04 6.14
C CYS A 154 3.12 -19.10 6.10
N LEU A 155 2.58 -19.93 5.22
CA LEU A 155 1.16 -20.25 5.11
C LEU A 155 0.95 -21.76 5.22
N PHE A 156 -0.26 -22.17 5.57
CA PHE A 156 -0.62 -23.57 5.81
C PHE A 156 -1.88 -23.91 5.05
N LEU A 157 -1.96 -25.14 4.55
CA LEU A 157 -3.16 -25.69 3.93
C LEU A 157 -3.88 -26.62 4.90
N ASP A 158 -5.18 -26.73 4.77
CA ASP A 158 -6.01 -27.70 5.48
C ASP A 158 -5.99 -29.09 4.79
N ASP A 159 -6.72 -30.05 5.36
CA ASP A 159 -6.82 -31.41 4.82
C ASP A 159 -7.44 -31.47 3.41
N LYS A 160 -8.12 -30.41 2.98
CA LYS A 160 -8.72 -30.26 1.65
C LYS A 160 -7.81 -29.53 0.66
N GLN A 161 -6.55 -29.28 1.02
CA GLN A 161 -5.59 -28.49 0.24
C GLN A 161 -6.06 -27.04 0.01
N GLN A 162 -6.85 -26.48 0.94
CA GLN A 162 -7.29 -25.09 0.93
C GLN A 162 -6.53 -24.27 1.98
N LEU A 163 -6.42 -22.96 1.78
CA LEU A 163 -5.74 -22.05 2.69
C LEU A 163 -6.36 -22.12 4.09
N LEU A 164 -5.57 -22.53 5.07
CA LEU A 164 -6.02 -22.67 6.45
C LEU A 164 -6.30 -21.28 7.03
N LYS A 165 -7.56 -21.02 7.34
CA LYS A 165 -8.05 -19.69 7.77
C LYS A 165 -7.76 -19.37 9.23
N LYS A 166 -7.76 -20.39 10.08
CA LYS A 166 -7.56 -20.31 11.54
C LYS A 166 -6.80 -21.52 12.04
N TRP A 167 -6.14 -21.35 13.19
CA TRP A 167 -5.47 -22.43 13.88
C TRP A 167 -6.36 -22.97 14.99
N ASP A 168 -6.93 -24.15 14.77
CA ASP A 168 -7.87 -24.78 15.69
C ASP A 168 -7.30 -26.07 16.34
N LYS A 169 -5.97 -26.25 16.28
CA LYS A 169 -5.28 -27.42 16.83
C LYS A 169 -4.71 -27.12 18.22
N ASP A 170 -4.58 -28.17 19.04
CA ASP A 170 -4.04 -28.09 20.41
C ASP A 170 -2.52 -27.86 20.49
N GLU A 171 -1.83 -27.88 19.34
CA GLU A 171 -0.41 -27.57 19.21
C GLU A 171 -0.13 -26.06 19.11
N ASP A 172 1.11 -25.67 19.38
CA ASP A 172 1.51 -24.26 19.34
C ASP A 172 1.28 -23.66 17.95
N ALA A 173 0.55 -22.54 17.90
CA ALA A 173 0.16 -21.93 16.64
C ALA A 173 1.37 -21.38 15.87
N PRO A 174 1.45 -21.60 14.54
CA PRO A 174 2.45 -20.96 13.70
C PRO A 174 2.42 -19.44 13.82
N ALA A 175 3.56 -18.80 13.57
CA ALA A 175 3.74 -17.36 13.78
C ALA A 175 2.66 -16.51 13.08
N ILE A 176 2.23 -16.89 11.88
CA ILE A 176 1.24 -16.13 11.10
C ILE A 176 -0.08 -15.96 11.85
N PHE A 177 -0.54 -16.98 12.58
CA PHE A 177 -1.79 -16.94 13.34
C PHE A 177 -1.66 -16.13 14.65
N LYS A 178 -0.44 -15.88 15.11
CA LYS A 178 -0.16 -15.10 16.33
C LYS A 178 -0.01 -13.60 16.07
N ILE A 179 0.30 -13.21 14.83
CA ILE A 179 0.56 -11.82 14.47
C ILE A 179 -0.63 -11.11 13.83
N LEU A 180 -1.58 -11.86 13.29
CA LEU A 180 -2.79 -11.28 12.70
C LEU A 180 -3.65 -10.61 13.78
N PRO A 181 -4.36 -9.51 13.45
CA PRO A 181 -5.28 -8.87 14.37
C PRO A 181 -6.35 -9.84 14.88
N ALA A 182 -6.77 -9.66 16.14
CA ALA A 182 -7.78 -10.52 16.75
C ALA A 182 -9.07 -10.58 15.90
N GLY A 183 -9.56 -11.79 15.66
CA GLY A 183 -10.76 -12.03 14.84
C GLY A 183 -10.54 -12.05 13.34
N GLN A 184 -9.33 -11.74 12.84
CA GLN A 184 -8.99 -11.87 11.43
C GLN A 184 -8.47 -13.27 11.09
N THR A 185 -8.66 -13.66 9.82
CA THR A 185 -8.17 -14.90 9.23
C THR A 185 -6.88 -14.65 8.46
N THR A 186 -6.22 -15.73 8.05
CA THR A 186 -5.02 -15.71 7.20
C THR A 186 -5.17 -14.89 5.92
N GLU A 187 -6.39 -14.71 5.44
CA GLU A 187 -6.76 -13.92 4.25
C GLU A 187 -6.44 -12.42 4.43
N ALA A 188 -6.36 -11.95 5.68
CA ALA A 188 -5.95 -10.59 6.00
C ALA A 188 -4.43 -10.38 5.98
N ALA A 189 -3.65 -11.45 5.79
CA ALA A 189 -2.20 -11.35 5.67
C ALA A 189 -1.83 -10.38 4.55
N PHE A 190 -0.87 -9.51 4.87
CA PHE A 190 -0.44 -8.41 4.02
C PHE A 190 1.02 -8.63 3.68
N ILE A 191 1.33 -8.60 2.39
CA ILE A 191 2.63 -8.98 1.86
C ILE A 191 3.48 -7.73 1.64
N ARG A 192 4.73 -7.78 2.09
CA ARG A 192 5.77 -6.81 1.70
C ARG A 192 6.90 -7.51 0.96
N TRP A 193 7.64 -6.73 0.18
CA TRP A 193 8.66 -7.25 -0.72
C TRP A 193 10.05 -6.78 -0.32
N ARG A 194 11.01 -7.67 -0.47
CA ARG A 194 12.45 -7.39 -0.47
C ARG A 194 13.02 -7.90 -1.77
N VAL A 195 13.86 -7.11 -2.42
CA VAL A 195 14.53 -7.50 -3.66
C VAL A 195 16.03 -7.41 -3.44
N GLU A 196 16.70 -8.55 -3.53
CA GLU A 196 18.14 -8.68 -3.34
C GLU A 196 18.82 -8.65 -4.71
N THR A 197 19.67 -7.66 -4.93
CA THR A 197 20.45 -7.52 -6.16
C THR A 197 21.92 -7.34 -5.80
N ALA A 198 22.83 -7.96 -6.55
CA ALA A 198 24.25 -7.87 -6.27
C ALA A 198 24.73 -6.41 -6.32
N GLY A 199 25.38 -5.95 -5.26
CA GLY A 199 25.90 -4.58 -5.13
C GLY A 199 24.91 -3.55 -4.59
N GLU A 200 23.64 -3.91 -4.38
CA GLU A 200 22.64 -3.03 -3.76
C GLU A 200 22.55 -3.30 -2.24
N LEU A 201 22.64 -2.23 -1.44
CA LEU A 201 22.56 -2.34 0.02
C LEU A 201 21.12 -2.23 0.52
N VAL A 202 20.32 -1.39 -0.13
CA VAL A 202 18.92 -1.20 0.25
C VAL A 202 18.10 -2.26 -0.47
N THR A 203 17.71 -3.33 0.22
CA THR A 203 16.93 -4.43 -0.39
C THR A 203 15.44 -4.33 -0.09
N ALA A 204 15.07 -3.70 1.03
CA ALA A 204 13.69 -3.46 1.43
C ALA A 204 13.03 -2.41 0.51
N THR A 205 11.81 -2.68 0.05
CA THR A 205 11.09 -1.70 -0.78
C THR A 205 10.61 -0.49 0.01
N TRP A 206 10.36 -0.64 1.32
CA TRP A 206 9.88 0.43 2.20
C TRP A 206 11.00 1.34 2.73
N GLU A 207 12.26 1.04 2.42
CA GLU A 207 13.44 1.86 2.76
C GLU A 207 14.07 2.49 1.49
N ASP A 208 13.58 2.13 0.30
CA ASP A 208 14.14 2.56 -0.97
C ASP A 208 13.52 3.87 -1.45
N HIS A 209 14.18 4.99 -1.14
CA HIS A 209 13.76 6.33 -1.58
C HIS A 209 13.74 6.49 -3.11
N ASN A 210 14.55 5.74 -3.87
CA ASN A 210 14.52 5.79 -5.33
C ASN A 210 13.27 5.10 -5.87
N LEU A 211 12.88 3.97 -5.28
CA LEU A 211 11.61 3.30 -5.58
C LEU A 211 10.40 4.17 -5.22
N MET A 212 10.41 4.80 -4.04
CA MET A 212 9.36 5.73 -3.62
C MET A 212 9.24 6.90 -4.60
N SER A 213 10.37 7.50 -4.98
CA SER A 213 10.43 8.59 -5.96
C SER A 213 9.98 8.16 -7.36
N ALA A 214 10.27 6.91 -7.76
CA ALA A 214 9.77 6.32 -9.00
C ALA A 214 8.23 6.20 -8.99
N TRP A 215 7.65 5.74 -7.89
CA TRP A 215 6.20 5.69 -7.73
C TRP A 215 5.56 7.09 -7.80
N ILE A 216 6.11 8.08 -7.08
CA ILE A 216 5.62 9.46 -7.09
C ILE A 216 5.61 10.03 -8.51
N ARG A 217 6.70 9.84 -9.27
CA ARG A 217 6.78 10.28 -10.67
C ARG A 217 5.71 9.62 -11.53
N PHE A 218 5.51 8.31 -11.40
CA PHE A 218 4.48 7.60 -12.14
C PHE A 218 3.07 8.09 -11.80
N TYR A 219 2.77 8.25 -10.51
CA TYR A 219 1.45 8.70 -10.06
C TYR A 219 1.13 10.11 -10.57
N ASN A 220 2.09 11.05 -10.46
CA ASN A 220 1.93 12.42 -10.94
C ASN A 220 1.77 12.53 -12.46
N GLN A 221 2.28 11.56 -13.25
CA GLN A 221 2.06 11.52 -14.70
C GLN A 221 0.63 11.11 -15.07
N ARG A 222 -0.07 10.38 -14.19
CA ARG A 222 -1.41 9.86 -14.43
C ARG A 222 -2.52 10.84 -14.04
N GLU A 223 -2.26 11.69 -13.05
CA GLU A 223 -3.24 12.67 -12.59
C GLU A 223 -3.44 13.78 -13.63
N SER A 224 -4.67 13.86 -14.14
CA SER A 224 -5.02 14.71 -15.29
C SER A 224 -5.54 16.08 -14.87
N THR A 225 -6.13 16.19 -13.68
CA THR A 225 -6.69 17.45 -13.19
C THR A 225 -5.59 18.29 -12.55
N LYS A 226 -5.10 19.27 -13.31
CA LYS A 226 -4.15 20.27 -12.81
C LYS A 226 -4.87 21.54 -12.41
N GLY A 227 -4.41 22.17 -11.35
CA GLY A 227 -4.92 23.47 -10.92
C GLY A 227 -3.93 24.19 -10.02
N LEU A 228 -4.28 25.42 -9.65
CA LEU A 228 -3.46 26.25 -8.80
C LEU A 228 -3.50 25.73 -7.36
N CYS A 229 -2.35 25.38 -6.80
CA CYS A 229 -2.21 25.14 -5.38
C CYS A 229 -2.25 26.48 -4.64
N MET A 230 -3.24 26.64 -3.76
CA MET A 230 -3.39 27.85 -2.95
C MET A 230 -2.35 27.95 -1.81
N VAL A 231 -1.55 26.90 -1.60
CA VAL A 231 -0.41 26.88 -0.67
C VAL A 231 0.85 27.32 -1.43
N THR A 232 1.33 26.53 -2.38
CA THR A 232 2.61 26.80 -3.07
C THR A 232 2.54 27.88 -4.15
N GLY A 233 1.34 28.18 -4.69
CA GLY A 233 1.16 29.07 -5.84
C GLY A 233 1.52 28.44 -7.18
N GLU A 234 1.87 27.16 -7.21
CA GLU A 234 2.22 26.42 -8.42
C GLU A 234 1.02 25.69 -9.03
N THR A 235 1.08 25.40 -10.34
CA THR A 235 0.08 24.53 -10.98
C THR A 235 0.49 23.07 -10.83
N VAL A 236 -0.24 22.34 -9.98
CA VAL A 236 0.05 20.95 -9.61
C VAL A 236 -1.16 20.06 -9.88
N ALA A 237 -0.97 18.73 -9.80
CA ALA A 237 -2.09 17.80 -9.77
C ALA A 237 -2.93 18.04 -8.51
N LEU A 238 -4.24 18.20 -8.67
CA LEU A 238 -5.15 18.47 -7.56
C LEU A 238 -5.51 17.17 -6.84
N ALA A 239 -5.45 17.19 -5.51
CA ALA A 239 -5.91 16.08 -4.70
C ALA A 239 -7.44 15.95 -4.81
N THR A 240 -7.94 14.74 -5.08
CA THR A 240 -9.39 14.47 -5.13
C THR A 240 -9.94 13.93 -3.80
N GLN A 241 -9.06 13.37 -2.97
CA GLN A 241 -9.40 12.83 -1.65
C GLN A 241 -8.43 13.30 -0.57
N HIS A 242 -9.01 13.82 0.51
CA HIS A 242 -8.28 14.17 1.72
C HIS A 242 -8.34 13.02 2.72
N PRO A 243 -7.19 12.46 3.17
CA PRO A 243 -7.18 11.32 4.06
C PRO A 243 -7.60 11.69 5.49
N SER A 244 -8.22 10.74 6.18
CA SER A 244 -8.33 10.75 7.63
C SER A 244 -7.19 9.94 8.26
N GLY A 245 -7.01 9.98 9.57
CA GLY A 245 -6.08 9.11 10.28
C GLY A 245 -4.65 9.64 10.35
N ILE A 246 -4.49 10.96 10.21
CA ILE A 246 -3.19 11.65 10.09
C ILE A 246 -2.31 11.43 11.33
N ARG A 247 -2.91 11.40 12.53
CA ARG A 247 -2.16 11.11 13.78
C ARG A 247 -2.20 9.63 14.16
N HIS A 248 -3.31 8.96 13.87
CA HIS A 248 -3.55 7.55 14.21
C HIS A 248 -4.67 6.98 13.33
N GLY A 249 -4.60 5.71 12.92
CA GLY A 249 -5.57 5.12 11.99
C GLY A 249 -7.03 5.08 12.48
N ALA A 250 -7.24 5.20 13.79
CA ALA A 250 -8.57 5.35 14.40
C ALA A 250 -9.16 6.76 14.26
N ASP A 251 -8.33 7.79 14.04
CA ASP A 251 -8.78 9.17 13.90
C ASP A 251 -9.49 9.34 12.55
N LYS A 252 -10.79 9.65 12.57
CA LYS A 252 -11.58 9.82 11.33
C LYS A 252 -11.75 11.27 10.88
N ALA A 253 -11.21 12.22 11.65
CA ALA A 253 -11.17 13.62 11.25
C ALA A 253 -10.21 13.83 10.07
N LYS A 254 -10.60 14.73 9.16
CA LYS A 254 -9.79 15.18 8.02
C LYS A 254 -9.34 16.61 8.27
N LEU A 255 -8.15 16.98 7.79
CA LEU A 255 -7.70 18.38 7.83
C LEU A 255 -8.59 19.27 6.96
N ILE A 256 -8.96 18.75 5.80
CA ILE A 256 -9.82 19.42 4.84
C ILE A 256 -10.95 18.46 4.50
N SER A 257 -12.17 18.88 4.80
CA SER A 257 -13.38 18.16 4.41
C SER A 257 -14.40 19.18 3.92
N SER A 258 -14.90 18.93 2.72
CA SER A 258 -16.05 19.63 2.20
C SER A 258 -17.08 18.58 1.82
N ASN A 259 -18.15 18.48 2.62
CA ASN A 259 -19.27 17.57 2.38
C ASN A 259 -20.63 18.27 2.47
N ASP A 260 -20.63 19.60 2.56
CA ASP A 260 -21.84 20.39 2.73
C ASP A 260 -21.75 21.72 1.98
N SER A 261 -22.77 22.02 1.19
CA SER A 261 -22.94 23.26 0.44
C SER A 261 -23.64 24.37 1.22
N SER A 262 -24.19 24.05 2.41
CA SER A 262 -25.07 24.91 3.21
C SER A 262 -24.40 25.56 4.44
N GLY A 263 -23.44 24.89 5.07
CA GLY A 263 -22.78 25.35 6.30
C GLY A 263 -21.60 26.32 6.14
N TYR A 264 -21.37 26.88 4.94
CA TYR A 264 -20.24 27.77 4.63
C TYR A 264 -18.83 27.20 4.94
N THR A 265 -18.69 25.89 5.03
CA THR A 265 -17.45 25.21 5.49
C THR A 265 -16.24 25.48 4.59
N PHE A 266 -16.46 25.66 3.27
CA PHE A 266 -15.41 25.98 2.30
C PHE A 266 -15.49 27.42 1.73
N ARG A 267 -16.66 28.07 1.80
CA ARG A 267 -16.92 29.36 1.14
C ARG A 267 -16.05 30.47 1.73
N GLY A 268 -15.35 31.23 0.87
CA GLY A 268 -14.41 32.26 1.28
C GLY A 268 -12.99 31.74 1.56
N ARG A 269 -12.77 30.42 1.47
CA ARG A 269 -11.44 29.77 1.54
C ARG A 269 -11.12 29.04 0.24
N PHE A 270 -12.11 28.36 -0.33
CA PHE A 270 -12.09 27.68 -1.63
C PHE A 270 -13.28 28.15 -2.49
N THR A 271 -13.17 28.01 -3.80
CA THR A 271 -14.20 28.44 -4.76
C THR A 271 -15.33 27.43 -4.92
N ASP A 272 -15.11 26.17 -4.54
CA ASP A 272 -16.09 25.10 -4.65
C ASP A 272 -16.03 24.13 -3.46
N SER A 273 -17.02 23.22 -3.44
CA SER A 273 -17.17 22.19 -2.42
C SER A 273 -16.37 20.93 -2.71
N GLU A 274 -15.56 20.87 -3.76
CA GLU A 274 -14.79 19.66 -4.08
C GLU A 274 -13.52 19.59 -3.23
N GLY A 275 -13.03 20.75 -2.76
CA GLY A 275 -11.81 20.82 -1.94
C GLY A 275 -10.54 20.46 -2.70
N SER A 276 -10.62 20.37 -4.03
CA SER A 276 -9.51 20.07 -4.95
C SER A 276 -8.45 21.17 -4.96
N GLN A 277 -8.82 22.39 -4.60
CA GLN A 277 -7.94 23.57 -4.55
C GLN A 277 -7.01 23.62 -3.34
N ALA A 278 -7.22 22.74 -2.37
CA ALA A 278 -6.23 22.46 -1.35
C ALA A 278 -5.42 21.25 -1.82
N CYS A 279 -4.27 21.52 -2.39
CA CYS A 279 -3.33 20.49 -2.84
C CYS A 279 -2.44 20.07 -1.66
#